data_AF-A0AAE6WIJ9-F1
#
_entry.id   AF-A0AAE6WIJ9-F1
#
_cell.length_a   1.000
_cell.length_b   1.000
_cell.length_c   1.000
_cell.angle_alpha   90.00
_cell.angle_beta   90.00
_cell.angle_gamma   90.00
#
_symmetry.space_group_name_H-M   'P 1'
#
loop_
_entity.id
_entity.type
_entity.pdbx_description
1 polymer ?
#
loop_
_entity_poly.entity_id
_entity_poly.type
_entity_poly.pdbx_seq_one_letter_code
_entity_poly.pdbx_strand_id
1 'polypeptide(L)' 'MQNSQLEQDLQKHFDLLRQGLEMLYYKEGSFLHPEVLQMTQQLDEYIVAFQKTIINFKKSIFARLKR' A
#
# COMPACT_ATOMS: atom_id res chain seq x y z
N MET A 1 -11.28 -19.37 1.85
CA MET A 1 -10.63 -18.92 3.10
C MET A 1 -9.27 -18.27 2.87
N GLN A 2 -8.45 -18.68 1.90
CA GLN A 2 -7.09 -18.13 1.70
C GLN A 2 -7.02 -16.66 1.22
N ASN A 3 -7.97 -16.17 0.42
CA ASN A 3 -7.96 -14.76 -0.01
C ASN A 3 -8.21 -13.77 1.14
N SER A 4 -9.05 -14.13 2.10
CA SER A 4 -9.41 -13.27 3.24
C SER A 4 -8.23 -13.04 4.20
N GLN A 5 -7.34 -14.03 4.32
CA GLN A 5 -6.16 -13.95 5.19
C GLN A 5 -5.10 -13.04 4.58
N LEU A 6 -4.87 -13.15 3.27
CA LEU A 6 -3.98 -12.27 2.52
C LEU A 6 -4.45 -10.81 2.58
N GLU A 7 -5.75 -10.57 2.42
CA GLU A 7 -6.34 -9.23 2.55
C GLU A 7 -6.14 -8.64 3.95
N GLN A 8 -6.35 -9.45 5.00
CA GLN A 8 -6.12 -9.04 6.39
C GLN A 8 -4.64 -8.72 6.67
N ASP A 9 -3.72 -9.56 6.17
CA ASP A 9 -2.28 -9.34 6.33
C ASP A 9 -1.82 -8.08 5.59
N LEU A 10 -2.32 -7.84 4.37
CA LEU A 10 -2.05 -6.61 3.61
C LEU A 10 -2.56 -5.37 4.32
N GLN A 11 -3.78 -5.43 4.87
CA GLN A 11 -4.39 -4.32 5.58
C GLN A 11 -3.61 -4.01 6.87
N LYS A 12 -3.24 -5.05 7.63
CA LYS A 12 -2.42 -4.91 8.83
C LYS A 12 -1.04 -4.35 8.52
N HIS A 13 -0.42 -4.75 7.41
CA HIS A 13 0.85 -4.22 6.98
C HIS A 13 0.75 -2.73 6.61
N PHE A 14 -0.31 -2.34 5.89
CA PHE A 14 -0.58 -0.95 5.56
C PHE A 14 -0.81 -0.07 6.81
N ASP A 15 -1.60 -0.56 7.76
CA ASP A 15 -1.86 0.16 9.02
C ASP A 15 -0.59 0.36 9.85
N LEU A 16 0.28 -0.66 9.92
CA LEU A 16 1.57 -0.56 10.60
C LEU A 16 2.48 0.49 9.94
N LEU A 17 2.56 0.50 8.60
CA LEU A 17 3.35 1.49 7.87
C LEU A 17 2.81 2.91 8.09
N ARG A 18 1.48 3.08 8.08
CA ARG A 18 0.85 4.37 8.36
C ARG A 18 1.15 4.86 9.78
N GLN A 19 1.00 4.01 10.78
CA GLN A 19 1.30 4.37 12.18
C GLN A 19 2.77 4.72 12.38
N GLY A 20 3.68 3.98 11.73
CA GLY A 20 5.11 4.30 11.73
C GLY A 20 5.39 5.69 11.17
N LEU A 21 4.72 6.06 10.08
CA LEU A 21 4.87 7.37 9.45
C LEU A 21 4.28 8.51 10.30
N GLU A 22 3.11 8.31 10.91
CA GLU A 22 2.52 9.28 11.86
C GLU A 22 3.43 9.50 13.07
N MET A 23 4.04 8.44 13.61
CA MET A 23 4.97 8.53 14.74
C MET A 23 6.28 9.23 14.35
N LEU A 24 6.85 8.91 13.20
CA LEU A 24 8.04 9.59 12.67
C LEU A 24 7.77 11.07 12.40
N TYR A 25 6.61 11.40 11.83
CA TYR A 25 6.22 12.79 11.62
C TYR A 25 6.05 13.53 12.96
N TYR A 26 5.42 12.91 13.95
CA TYR A 26 5.27 13.50 15.29
C TYR A 26 6.62 13.73 15.97
N LYS A 27 7.59 12.82 15.77
CA LYS A 27 8.94 12.91 16.34
C LYS A 27 9.79 13.97 15.65
N GLU A 28 9.79 14.01 14.32
CA GLU A 28 10.68 14.87 13.53
C GLU A 28 10.07 16.25 13.23
N GLY A 29 8.74 16.38 13.33
CA GLY A 29 8.01 17.64 13.13
C GLY A 29 8.05 18.19 11.71
N SER A 30 8.60 17.44 10.75
CA SER A 30 8.79 17.88 9.37
C SER A 30 8.66 16.72 8.38
N PHE A 31 7.89 16.95 7.32
CA PHE A 31 7.80 16.03 6.17
C PHE A 31 9.08 15.98 5.33
N LEU A 32 9.98 16.96 5.49
CA LEU A 32 11.25 17.01 4.76
C LEU A 32 12.34 16.20 5.46
N HIS A 33 12.06 15.57 6.59
CA HIS A 33 13.03 14.71 7.25
C HIS A 33 13.32 13.49 6.36
N PRO A 34 14.60 13.13 6.13
CA PRO A 34 14.96 12.04 5.22
C PRO A 34 14.27 10.71 5.53
N GLU A 35 14.06 10.42 6.82
CA GLU A 35 13.38 9.20 7.28
C GLU A 35 11.88 9.22 6.98
N VAL A 36 11.22 10.38 7.14
CA VAL A 36 9.80 10.56 6.78
C VAL A 36 9.65 10.44 5.26
N LEU A 37 10.59 11.00 4.50
CA LEU A 37 10.59 10.93 3.04
C LEU A 37 10.76 9.50 2.53
N GLN A 38 11.70 8.72 3.11
CA GLN A 38 11.90 7.31 2.77
C GLN A 38 10.67 6.47 3.08
N MET A 39 10.08 6.59 4.27
CA MET A 39 8.86 5.86 4.59
C MET A 39 7.69 6.26 3.67
N THR A 40 7.58 7.54 3.32
CA THR A 40 6.56 8.02 2.37
C THR A 40 6.74 7.37 1.00
N GLN A 41 7.98 7.28 0.51
CA GLN A 41 8.29 6.61 -0.76
C GLN A 41 7.94 5.13 -0.74
N GLN A 42 8.23 4.42 0.36
CA GLN A 42 7.87 3.01 0.51
C GLN A 42 6.34 2.81 0.47
N LEU A 43 5.58 3.71 1.10
CA LEU A 43 4.11 3.68 1.04
C LEU A 43 3.60 3.95 -0.38
N ASP A 44 4.19 4.91 -1.10
CA ASP A 44 3.81 5.22 -2.48
C ASP A 44 4.07 4.04 -3.42
N GLU A 45 5.22 3.38 -3.30
CA GLU A 45 5.54 2.18 -4.06
C GLU A 45 4.55 1.04 -3.80
N TYR A 46 4.18 0.85 -2.53
CA TYR A 46 3.20 -0.16 -2.13
C TYR A 46 1.80 0.13 -2.72
N ILE A 47 1.36 1.39 -2.69
CA ILE A 47 0.09 1.84 -3.30
C ILE A 47 0.10 1.59 -4.80
N VAL A 48 1.18 1.95 -5.50
CA VAL A 48 1.31 1.75 -6.96
C VAL A 48 1.31 0.25 -7.30
N ALA A 49 2.01 -0.58 -6.55
CA ALA A 49 2.01 -2.03 -6.74
C ALA A 49 0.60 -2.63 -6.55
N PHE A 50 -0.12 -2.18 -5.53
CA PHE A 50 -1.48 -2.61 -5.25
C PHE A 50 -2.47 -2.17 -6.35
N GLN A 51 -2.40 -0.90 -6.77
CA GLN A 51 -3.23 -0.37 -7.86
C GLN A 51 -2.99 -1.11 -9.19
N LYS A 52 -1.72 -1.38 -9.54
CA LYS A 52 -1.37 -2.17 -10.73
C LYS A 52 -1.99 -3.57 -10.66
N THR A 53 -1.96 -4.21 -9.49
CA THR A 53 -2.56 -5.53 -9.28
C THR A 53 -4.07 -5.51 -9.49
N ILE A 54 -4.77 -4.50 -8.97
CA ILE A 54 -6.22 -4.32 -9.18
C ILE A 54 -6.54 -4.07 -10.65
N ILE A 55 -5.80 -3.19 -11.33
CA ILE A 55 -6.02 -2.86 -12.75
C ILE A 55 -5.81 -4.10 -13.62
N ASN A 56 -4.76 -4.87 -13.36
CA ASN A 56 -4.48 -6.12 -14.09
C ASN A 56 -5.55 -7.19 -13.85
N PHE A 57 -6.05 -7.31 -12.62
CA PHE A 57 -7.16 -8.19 -12.30
C PHE A 57 -8.44 -7.80 -13.05
N LYS A 58 -8.80 -6.50 -13.05
CA LYS A 58 -9.94 -5.98 -13.81
C LYS A 58 -9.80 -6.21 -15.31
N LYS A 59 -8.61 -6.00 -15.88
CA LYS A 59 -8.31 -6.31 -17.30
C LYS A 59 -8.51 -7.79 -17.62
N SER A 60 -8.05 -8.69 -16.75
CA SER A 60 -8.19 -10.14 -16.90
C SER A 60 -9.66 -10.59 -16.87
N ILE A 61 -10.46 -10.05 -15.94
CA ILE A 61 -11.90 -10.31 -15.86
C ILE A 61 -12.62 -9.79 -17.11
N PHE A 62 -12.32 -8.56 -17.55
CA PHE A 62 -12.92 -7.98 -18.74
C PHE A 62 -12.56 -8.75 -20.02
N ALA A 63 -11.32 -9.23 -20.14
CA ALA A 63 -10.87 -10.06 -21.26
C ALA A 63 -11.55 -11.45 -21.29
N ARG A 64 -11.99 -11.96 -20.13
CA ARG A 64 -12.74 -13.22 -20.03
C ARG A 64 -14.24 -13.04 -20.30
N LEU A 65 -14.81 -11.88 -19.98
CA LEU A 65 -16.22 -11.56 -20.24
C LEU A 65 -16.52 -11.16 -21.70
N LYS A 66 -15.48 -10.84 -22.49
CA LYS A 66 -15.57 -10.49 -23.91
C LYS A 66 -15.32 -11.66 -24.89
N ARG A 67 -15.17 -12.90 -24.38
CA ARG A 67 -15.20 -14.13 -25.20
C ARG A 67 -16.59 -14.73 -25.14
#